data_AF-A0A0R1THZ1-F1
#
_entry.id   AF-A0A0R1THZ1-F1
#
_cell.length_a   1.000
_cell.length_b   1.000
_cell.length_c   1.000
_cell.angle_alpha   90.00
_cell.angle_beta   90.00
_cell.angle_gamma   90.00
#
_symmetry.space_group_name_H-M   'P 1'
#
loop_
_entity.id
_entity.type
_entity.pdbx_description
1 polymer ?
#
loop_
_entity_poly.entity_id
_entity_poly.type
_entity_poly.pdbx_seq_one_letter_code
_entity_poly.pdbx_strand_id
1 'polypeptide(L)'
;MNELESIGSERVQVINHKMDKLIEKDLRKTILEVYLAFEISEVYSESAYQLIIYGKRNANNENTYRFLIDNLNIMDLYTYDYSERDLDALKDDLAQTGKRNGVLLDVRRIAQLLDLSQSNISRAVKMLTKTTCSMCEVADLNLVSKDGLINTVTNTPYFYRKITNKVMRALAHNGRTILTQEELAERTGLDLEKIKHPELFCRNKDEYFDALAKIQQAVVPYDLDWFGKRGTQRKG
;
A
#
# COMPACT_ATOMS: atom_id res chain seq x y z
N MET A 1 -11.52 -24.71 37.17
CA MET A 1 -12.18 -24.03 36.05
C MET A 1 -11.18 -22.99 35.58
N ASN A 2 -10.50 -23.25 34.46
CA ASN A 2 -9.26 -22.56 34.09
C ASN A 2 -9.53 -21.11 33.66
N GLU A 3 -8.88 -20.18 34.34
CA GLU A 3 -8.64 -18.79 33.92
C GLU A 3 -7.69 -18.78 32.71
N LEU A 4 -8.18 -19.26 31.56
CA LEU A 4 -7.69 -18.86 30.24
C LEU A 4 -8.48 -17.61 29.82
N GLU A 5 -8.45 -16.59 30.68
CA GLU A 5 -8.95 -15.26 30.36
C GLU A 5 -8.09 -14.68 29.23
N SER A 6 -8.62 -14.72 28.01
CA SER A 6 -8.64 -13.59 27.07
C SER A 6 -7.44 -12.64 27.10
N ILE A 7 -6.20 -13.14 27.01
CA ILE A 7 -5.03 -12.33 26.64
C ILE A 7 -4.99 -12.11 25.11
N GLY A 8 -6.16 -12.06 24.47
CA GLY A 8 -6.39 -11.31 23.24
C GLY A 8 -6.59 -9.84 23.62
N SER A 9 -5.52 -9.25 24.16
CA SER A 9 -5.49 -7.95 24.85
C SER A 9 -6.01 -6.81 23.96
N GLU A 10 -6.55 -5.76 24.56
CA GLU A 10 -7.00 -4.48 23.93
C GLU A 10 -6.18 -4.05 22.69
N ARG A 11 -4.87 -4.27 22.71
CA ARG A 11 -3.94 -4.04 21.60
C ARG A 11 -4.30 -4.75 20.29
N VAL A 12 -4.70 -6.02 20.38
CA VAL A 12 -5.18 -6.82 19.25
C VAL A 12 -6.45 -6.20 18.68
N GLN A 13 -7.35 -5.73 19.54
CA GLN A 13 -8.58 -5.06 19.09
C GLN A 13 -8.25 -3.76 18.35
N VAL A 14 -7.27 -2.97 18.82
CA VAL A 14 -6.81 -1.75 18.11
C VAL A 14 -6.24 -2.09 16.73
N ILE A 15 -5.42 -3.14 16.62
CA ILE A 15 -4.85 -3.59 15.34
C ILE A 15 -5.95 -4.03 14.38
N ASN A 16 -6.88 -4.88 14.85
CA ASN A 16 -7.98 -5.37 14.03
C ASN A 16 -8.87 -4.23 13.57
N HIS A 17 -9.22 -3.30 14.45
CA HIS A 17 -10.01 -2.12 14.09
C HIS A 17 -9.33 -1.26 13.01
N LYS A 18 -8.00 -1.09 13.08
CA LYS A 18 -7.24 -0.39 12.03
C LYS A 18 -7.26 -1.16 10.72
N MET A 19 -7.11 -2.48 10.76
CA MET A 19 -7.20 -3.32 9.56
C MET A 19 -8.61 -3.26 8.94
N ASP A 20 -9.66 -3.31 9.75
CA ASP A 20 -11.05 -3.26 9.28
C ASP A 20 -11.33 -1.92 8.59
N LYS A 21 -10.86 -0.81 9.16
CA LYS A 21 -10.94 0.52 8.51
C LYS A 21 -10.20 0.58 7.17
N LEU A 22 -9.02 -0.03 7.07
CA LEU A 22 -8.29 -0.10 5.81
C LEU A 22 -9.08 -0.89 4.75
N ILE A 23 -9.72 -1.99 5.15
CA ILE A 23 -10.55 -2.82 4.26
C ILE A 23 -11.81 -2.08 3.83
N GLU A 24 -12.43 -1.32 4.75
CA GLU A 24 -13.58 -0.47 4.45
C GLU A 24 -13.24 0.59 3.39
N LYS A 25 -12.11 1.28 3.55
CA LYS A 25 -11.58 2.24 2.56
C LYS A 25 -11.28 1.56 1.21
N ASP A 26 -10.60 0.43 1.25
CA ASP A 26 -10.19 -0.28 0.05
C ASP A 26 -10.24 -1.80 0.26
N LEU A 27 -11.21 -2.44 -0.39
CA LEU A 27 -11.47 -3.88 -0.27
C LEU A 27 -10.28 -4.77 -0.65
N ARG A 28 -9.27 -4.20 -1.32
CA ARG A 28 -8.05 -4.94 -1.67
C ARG A 28 -7.15 -5.16 -0.46
N LYS A 29 -7.19 -4.27 0.53
CA LYS A 29 -6.31 -4.27 1.70
C LYS A 29 -6.35 -5.60 2.42
N THR A 30 -5.16 -6.15 2.67
CA THR A 30 -4.99 -7.39 3.43
C THR A 30 -3.80 -7.31 4.38
N ILE A 31 -3.80 -8.20 5.37
CA ILE A 31 -2.65 -8.43 6.25
C ILE A 31 -1.37 -8.73 5.44
N LEU A 32 -1.50 -9.52 4.37
CA LEU A 32 -0.38 -9.88 3.50
C LEU A 32 0.18 -8.65 2.77
N GLU A 33 -0.67 -7.74 2.30
CA GLU A 33 -0.20 -6.50 1.67
C GLU A 33 0.57 -5.61 2.65
N VAL A 34 0.11 -5.48 3.90
CA VAL A 34 0.88 -4.78 4.95
C VAL A 34 2.23 -5.46 5.14
N TYR A 35 2.24 -6.78 5.28
CA TYR A 35 3.45 -7.56 5.49
C TYR A 35 4.48 -7.37 4.36
N LEU A 36 4.03 -7.36 3.11
CA LEU A 36 4.88 -7.18 1.93
C LEU A 36 5.30 -5.73 1.73
N ALA A 37 4.39 -4.77 1.87
CA ALA A 37 4.67 -3.35 1.64
C ALA A 37 5.74 -2.82 2.61
N PHE A 38 5.69 -3.26 3.87
CA PHE A 38 6.64 -2.88 4.90
C PHE A 38 7.77 -3.89 5.09
N GLU A 39 7.90 -4.90 4.23
CA GLU A 39 9.00 -5.89 4.32
C GLU A 39 9.14 -6.49 5.74
N ILE A 40 8.01 -6.74 6.41
CA ILE A 40 7.95 -7.16 7.82
C ILE A 40 8.69 -8.48 8.04
N SER A 41 8.90 -9.27 6.98
CA SER A 41 9.75 -10.47 6.96
C SER A 41 11.15 -10.28 7.54
N GLU A 42 11.70 -9.06 7.52
CA GLU A 42 12.99 -8.75 8.13
C GLU A 42 12.95 -8.84 9.67
N VAL A 43 11.77 -8.64 10.27
CA VAL A 43 11.55 -8.61 11.72
C VAL A 43 10.80 -9.86 12.22
N TYR A 44 9.76 -10.28 11.50
CA TYR A 44 8.88 -11.40 11.86
C TYR A 44 8.63 -12.33 10.69
N SER A 45 8.51 -13.63 10.96
CA SER A 45 7.93 -14.54 9.97
C SER A 45 6.45 -14.24 9.75
N GLU A 46 5.97 -14.53 8.53
CA GLU A 46 4.58 -14.28 8.14
C GLU A 46 3.59 -14.97 9.10
N SER A 47 3.86 -16.23 9.47
CA SER A 47 3.03 -16.96 10.41
C SER A 47 3.01 -16.32 11.80
N ALA A 48 4.14 -15.82 12.29
CA ALA A 48 4.19 -15.14 13.58
C ALA A 48 3.43 -13.82 13.55
N TYR A 49 3.54 -13.07 12.45
CA TYR A 49 2.79 -11.84 12.21
C TYR A 49 1.28 -12.11 12.17
N GLN A 50 0.83 -13.09 11.36
CA GLN A 50 -0.57 -13.47 11.29
C GLN A 50 -1.14 -13.88 12.65
N LEU A 51 -0.41 -14.67 13.44
CA LEU A 51 -0.84 -15.05 14.79
C LEU A 51 -1.02 -13.84 15.71
N ILE A 52 -0.21 -12.79 15.56
CA ILE A 52 -0.35 -11.53 16.30
C ILE A 52 -1.62 -10.81 15.88
N ILE A 53 -1.83 -10.61 14.57
CA ILE A 53 -3.01 -9.92 14.05
C ILE A 53 -4.30 -10.66 14.47
N TYR A 54 -4.33 -11.99 14.36
CA TYR A 54 -5.48 -12.78 14.76
C TYR A 54 -5.68 -12.92 16.28
N GLY A 55 -4.88 -12.24 17.11
CA GLY A 55 -5.01 -12.31 18.56
C GLY A 55 -4.65 -13.67 19.17
N LYS A 56 -4.02 -14.54 18.38
CA LYS A 56 -3.57 -15.87 18.83
C LYS A 56 -2.21 -15.81 19.51
N ARG A 57 -1.52 -14.66 19.42
CA ARG A 57 -0.22 -14.38 20.03
C ARG A 57 -0.12 -12.90 20.37
N ASN A 58 0.55 -12.55 21.47
CA ASN A 58 0.92 -11.16 21.74
C ASN A 58 2.17 -10.76 20.95
N ALA A 59 2.27 -9.47 20.61
CA ALA A 59 3.55 -8.88 20.20
C ALA A 59 4.61 -9.17 21.27
N ASN A 60 5.86 -9.46 20.87
CA ASN A 60 6.89 -9.88 21.82
C ASN A 60 7.20 -8.79 22.87
N ASN A 61 6.97 -7.52 22.53
CA ASN A 61 7.15 -6.36 23.39
C ASN A 61 6.39 -5.13 22.86
N GLU A 62 6.43 -4.04 23.62
CA GLU A 62 5.86 -2.74 23.25
C GLU A 62 6.38 -2.21 21.91
N ASN A 63 7.68 -2.37 21.67
CA ASN A 63 8.33 -1.86 20.46
C ASN A 63 7.75 -2.51 19.20
N THR A 64 7.53 -3.83 19.24
CA THR A 64 6.87 -4.57 18.16
C THR A 64 5.44 -4.08 17.95
N TYR A 65 4.68 -3.91 19.04
CA TYR A 65 3.31 -3.41 18.95
C TYR A 65 3.27 -2.02 18.28
N ARG A 66 4.13 -1.10 18.74
CA ARG A 66 4.26 0.24 18.16
C ARG A 66 4.61 0.20 16.67
N PHE A 67 5.60 -0.61 16.29
CA PHE A 67 5.98 -0.80 14.89
C PHE A 67 4.82 -1.24 14.00
N LEU A 68 3.99 -2.19 14.47
CA LEU A 68 2.81 -2.62 13.72
C LEU A 68 1.79 -1.49 13.57
N ILE A 69 1.54 -0.74 14.63
CA ILE A 69 0.62 0.41 14.60
C ILE A 69 1.14 1.50 13.65
N ASP A 70 2.43 1.82 13.69
CA ASP A 70 3.04 2.83 12.83
C ASP A 70 2.93 2.44 11.34
N ASN A 71 3.20 1.18 11.00
CA ASN A 71 3.01 0.67 9.64
C ASN A 71 1.54 0.76 9.17
N LEU A 72 0.59 0.43 10.04
CA LEU A 72 -0.83 0.57 9.72
C LEU A 72 -1.24 2.04 9.53
N ASN A 73 -0.70 2.95 10.33
CA ASN A 73 -0.94 4.39 10.16
C ASN A 73 -0.35 4.92 8.84
N ILE A 74 0.86 4.48 8.48
CA ILE A 74 1.47 4.83 7.20
C ILE A 74 0.64 4.27 6.03
N MET A 75 0.17 3.03 6.12
CA MET A 75 -0.70 2.47 5.07
C MET A 75 -2.02 3.20 4.96
N ASP A 76 -2.61 3.62 6.08
CA ASP A 76 -3.85 4.40 6.11
C ASP A 76 -3.70 5.75 5.41
N LEU A 77 -2.54 6.40 5.57
CA LEU A 77 -2.21 7.67 4.90
C LEU A 77 -2.21 7.56 3.37
N TYR A 78 -1.80 6.41 2.82
CA TYR A 78 -1.70 6.19 1.36
C TYR A 78 -2.83 5.31 0.80
N THR A 79 -3.79 4.92 1.63
CA THR A 79 -4.95 4.17 1.17
C THR A 79 -6.04 5.13 0.77
N TYR A 80 -6.31 5.19 -0.53
CA TYR A 80 -7.48 5.90 -1.05
C TYR A 80 -8.77 5.28 -0.51
N ASP A 81 -9.71 6.15 -0.18
CA ASP A 81 -11.02 5.77 0.33
C ASP A 81 -12.03 5.64 -0.83
N TYR A 82 -12.48 4.42 -1.06
CA TYR A 82 -13.47 4.06 -2.05
C TYR A 82 -14.79 3.59 -1.41
N SER A 83 -14.92 3.68 -0.08
CA SER A 83 -16.08 3.18 0.66
C SER A 83 -17.39 3.84 0.21
N GLU A 84 -17.34 5.12 -0.15
CA GLU A 84 -18.48 5.92 -0.59
C GLU A 84 -18.60 6.05 -2.12
N ARG A 85 -17.88 5.24 -2.91
CA ARG A 85 -17.86 5.42 -4.36
C ARG A 85 -19.18 5.03 -5.02
N ASP A 86 -19.74 5.96 -5.79
CA ASP A 86 -20.86 5.68 -6.70
C ASP A 86 -20.39 4.88 -7.93
N LEU A 87 -20.92 3.66 -8.06
CA LEU A 87 -20.60 2.73 -9.14
C LEU A 87 -21.17 3.16 -10.50
N ASP A 88 -22.28 3.88 -10.50
CA ASP A 88 -22.90 4.38 -11.72
C ASP A 88 -22.08 5.57 -12.26
N ALA A 89 -21.59 6.45 -11.38
CA ALA A 89 -20.71 7.55 -11.74
C ALA A 89 -19.33 7.09 -12.28
N LEU A 90 -18.81 5.95 -11.81
CA LEU A 90 -17.51 5.44 -12.23
C LEU A 90 -17.40 5.24 -13.77
N LYS A 91 -18.49 4.87 -14.45
CA LYS A 91 -18.48 4.72 -15.91
C LYS A 91 -18.25 6.05 -16.61
N ASP A 92 -18.89 7.10 -16.13
CA ASP A 92 -18.74 8.45 -16.66
C ASP A 92 -17.34 8.99 -16.36
N ASP A 93 -16.80 8.73 -15.17
CA ASP A 93 -15.44 9.13 -14.80
C ASP A 93 -14.38 8.44 -15.66
N LEU A 94 -14.57 7.16 -15.97
CA LEU A 94 -13.71 6.43 -16.91
C LEU A 94 -13.84 6.99 -18.33
N ALA A 95 -15.05 7.30 -18.80
CA ALA A 95 -15.24 7.91 -20.11
C ALA A 95 -14.58 9.30 -20.20
N GLN A 96 -14.72 10.13 -19.18
CA GLN A 96 -14.07 11.44 -19.09
C GLN A 96 -12.55 11.31 -19.02
N THR A 97 -12.04 10.35 -18.24
CA THR A 97 -10.61 10.06 -18.14
C THR A 97 -10.05 9.62 -19.49
N GLY A 98 -10.76 8.74 -20.21
CA GLY A 98 -10.41 8.37 -21.56
C GLY A 98 -10.33 9.57 -22.50
N LYS A 99 -11.36 10.43 -22.47
CA LYS A 99 -11.40 11.67 -23.26
C LYS A 99 -10.22 12.60 -22.96
N ARG A 100 -9.89 12.82 -21.68
CA ARG A 100 -8.73 13.64 -21.26
C ARG A 100 -7.41 13.11 -21.80
N ASN A 101 -7.27 11.78 -21.90
CA ASN A 101 -6.04 11.14 -22.37
C ASN A 101 -6.02 10.86 -23.88
N GLY A 102 -7.13 11.12 -24.59
CA GLY A 102 -7.26 10.82 -26.02
C GLY A 102 -7.31 9.31 -26.31
N VAL A 103 -7.81 8.50 -25.36
CA VAL A 103 -7.94 7.04 -25.50
C VAL A 103 -9.34 6.58 -25.14
N LEU A 104 -9.82 5.51 -25.78
CA LEU A 104 -11.06 4.86 -25.37
C LEU A 104 -10.77 3.91 -24.20
N LEU A 105 -11.32 4.19 -23.03
CA LEU A 105 -11.26 3.29 -21.86
C LEU A 105 -12.45 2.32 -21.87
N ASP A 106 -12.46 1.42 -22.85
CA ASP A 106 -13.41 0.31 -22.87
C ASP A 106 -12.99 -0.83 -21.92
N VAL A 107 -13.85 -1.85 -21.80
CA VAL A 107 -13.61 -3.04 -20.95
C VAL A 107 -12.26 -3.70 -21.28
N ARG A 108 -11.89 -3.77 -22.56
CA ARG A 108 -10.64 -4.38 -23.01
C ARG A 108 -9.44 -3.57 -22.57
N ARG A 109 -9.48 -2.24 -22.73
CA ARG A 109 -8.38 -1.36 -22.36
C ARG A 109 -8.19 -1.30 -20.85
N ILE A 110 -9.28 -1.23 -20.09
CA ILE A 110 -9.24 -1.27 -18.62
C ILE A 110 -8.65 -2.60 -18.15
N ALA A 111 -9.07 -3.72 -18.75
CA ALA A 111 -8.51 -5.04 -18.46
C ALA A 111 -6.99 -5.09 -18.70
N GLN A 112 -6.50 -4.49 -19.78
CA GLN A 112 -5.06 -4.38 -20.07
C GLN A 112 -4.31 -3.51 -19.05
N LEU A 113 -4.85 -2.34 -18.69
CA LEU A 113 -4.22 -1.43 -17.71
C LEU A 113 -4.11 -2.07 -16.31
N LEU A 114 -5.07 -2.94 -15.98
CA LEU A 114 -5.15 -3.60 -14.68
C LEU A 114 -4.53 -4.99 -14.64
N ASP A 115 -4.10 -5.53 -15.79
CA ASP A 115 -3.66 -6.93 -15.93
C ASP A 115 -4.71 -7.93 -15.41
N LEU A 116 -5.97 -7.73 -15.81
CA LEU A 116 -7.12 -8.54 -15.41
C LEU A 116 -7.87 -9.09 -16.63
N SER A 117 -8.70 -10.10 -16.42
CA SER A 117 -9.59 -10.58 -17.47
C SER A 117 -10.71 -9.57 -17.77
N GLN A 118 -11.14 -9.48 -19.03
CA GLN A 118 -12.30 -8.67 -19.42
C GLN A 118 -13.58 -9.07 -18.67
N SER A 119 -13.74 -10.36 -18.36
CA SER A 119 -14.89 -10.86 -17.59
C SER A 119 -14.91 -10.30 -16.16
N ASN A 120 -13.76 -10.09 -15.53
CA ASN A 120 -13.66 -9.47 -14.21
C ASN A 120 -14.09 -8.00 -14.28
N ILE A 121 -13.65 -7.26 -15.30
CA ILE A 121 -14.04 -5.86 -15.50
C ILE A 121 -15.55 -5.73 -15.73
N SER A 122 -16.12 -6.56 -16.61
CA SER A 122 -17.57 -6.58 -16.89
C SER A 122 -18.44 -6.93 -15.67
N ARG A 123 -17.89 -7.63 -14.68
CA ARG A 123 -18.58 -7.91 -13.41
C ARG A 123 -18.45 -6.76 -12.43
N ALA A 124 -17.28 -6.12 -12.37
CA ALA A 124 -16.96 -5.04 -11.44
C ALA A 124 -17.81 -3.77 -11.66
N VAL A 125 -18.32 -3.55 -12.87
CA VAL A 125 -19.24 -2.45 -13.19
C VAL A 125 -20.66 -2.63 -12.66
N LYS A 126 -20.93 -3.69 -11.89
CA LYS A 126 -22.25 -4.01 -11.32
C LYS A 126 -22.28 -4.05 -9.79
N MET A 127 -21.13 -4.11 -9.14
CA MET A 127 -21.01 -4.22 -7.68
C MET A 127 -19.63 -3.76 -7.23
N LEU A 128 -19.55 -3.17 -6.03
CA LEU A 128 -18.29 -2.77 -5.44
C LEU A 128 -17.46 -4.00 -5.10
N THR A 129 -16.29 -4.12 -5.73
CA THR A 129 -15.36 -5.24 -5.57
C THR A 129 -13.93 -4.72 -5.57
N LYS A 130 -12.97 -5.59 -5.25
CA LYS A 130 -11.53 -5.31 -5.43
C LYS A 130 -11.18 -4.78 -6.83
N THR A 131 -11.86 -5.29 -7.85
CA THR A 131 -11.68 -4.84 -9.24
C THR A 131 -12.20 -3.42 -9.43
N THR A 132 -13.33 -3.08 -8.81
CA THR A 132 -13.90 -1.73 -8.84
C THR A 132 -12.94 -0.71 -8.24
N CYS A 133 -12.37 -0.97 -7.06
CA CYS A 133 -11.35 -0.09 -6.46
C CYS A 133 -10.16 0.15 -7.41
N SER A 134 -9.75 -0.88 -8.16
CA SER A 134 -8.69 -0.76 -9.16
C SER A 134 -9.11 0.08 -10.38
N MET A 135 -10.39 0.05 -10.77
CA MET A 135 -10.92 0.92 -11.81
C MET A 135 -11.02 2.38 -11.35
N CYS A 136 -11.38 2.61 -10.07
CA CYS A 136 -11.36 3.93 -9.46
C CYS A 136 -9.95 4.54 -9.51
N GLU A 137 -8.89 3.78 -9.20
CA GLU A 137 -7.51 4.26 -9.36
C GLU A 137 -7.21 4.74 -10.79
N VAL A 138 -7.71 4.04 -11.81
CA VAL A 138 -7.51 4.47 -13.21
C VAL A 138 -8.18 5.82 -13.46
N ALA A 139 -9.42 5.99 -13.00
CA ALA A 139 -10.21 7.18 -13.23
C ALA A 139 -9.74 8.38 -12.37
N ASP A 140 -9.71 8.19 -11.06
CA ASP A 140 -9.46 9.24 -10.06
C ASP A 140 -8.01 9.71 -10.09
N LEU A 141 -7.08 8.78 -10.25
CA LEU A 141 -5.65 9.08 -10.32
C LEU A 141 -5.16 9.24 -11.76
N ASN A 142 -6.06 9.21 -12.75
CA ASN A 142 -5.73 9.41 -14.17
C ASN A 142 -4.60 8.47 -14.69
N LEU A 143 -4.53 7.24 -14.16
CA LEU A 143 -3.44 6.27 -14.42
C LEU A 143 -3.65 5.55 -15.76
N VAL A 144 -3.42 6.29 -16.84
CA VAL A 144 -3.60 5.84 -18.22
C VAL A 144 -2.30 6.02 -19.00
N SER A 145 -1.65 4.90 -19.33
CA SER A 145 -0.54 4.90 -20.28
C SER A 145 -1.07 5.12 -21.70
N LYS A 146 -0.32 5.86 -22.51
CA LYS A 146 -0.64 6.13 -23.91
C LYS A 146 0.11 5.15 -24.81
N ASP A 147 -0.63 4.46 -25.66
CA ASP A 147 -0.04 3.49 -26.59
C ASP A 147 0.95 4.18 -27.54
N GLY A 148 2.08 3.54 -27.79
CA GLY A 148 3.16 4.08 -28.62
C GLY A 148 4.01 5.18 -27.97
N LEU A 149 3.66 5.66 -26.77
CA LEU A 149 4.44 6.67 -26.05
C LEU A 149 5.16 6.07 -24.84
N ILE A 150 6.42 5.69 -25.06
CA ILE A 150 7.27 5.05 -24.05
C ILE A 150 7.41 5.87 -22.77
N ASN A 151 7.33 7.21 -22.86
CA ASN A 151 7.43 8.10 -21.70
C ASN A 151 6.25 7.97 -20.73
N THR A 152 5.13 7.39 -21.14
CA THR A 152 3.92 7.23 -20.30
C THR A 152 3.70 5.79 -19.86
N VAL A 153 4.63 4.87 -20.16
CA VAL A 153 4.49 3.44 -19.85
C VAL A 153 4.34 3.18 -18.34
N THR A 154 4.88 4.09 -17.52
CA THR A 154 4.77 4.05 -16.06
C THR A 154 3.46 4.59 -15.54
N ASN A 155 2.61 5.22 -16.37
CA ASN A 155 1.35 5.83 -15.92
C ASN A 155 0.25 4.76 -15.80
N THR A 156 0.45 3.76 -14.94
CA THR A 156 -0.48 2.65 -14.72
C THR A 156 -0.61 2.33 -13.24
N PRO A 157 -1.71 1.66 -12.81
CA PRO A 157 -1.89 1.22 -11.43
C PRO A 157 -0.77 0.33 -10.90
N TYR A 158 -0.13 -0.48 -11.75
CA TYR A 158 1.01 -1.31 -11.35
C TYR A 158 2.18 -0.47 -10.82
N PHE A 159 2.64 0.51 -11.61
CA PHE A 159 3.79 1.34 -11.25
C PHE A 159 3.45 2.28 -10.09
N TYR A 160 2.22 2.81 -10.05
CA TYR A 160 1.69 3.57 -8.93
C TYR A 160 1.79 2.78 -7.62
N ARG A 161 1.18 1.59 -7.54
CA ARG A 161 1.24 0.77 -6.32
C ARG A 161 2.68 0.41 -5.92
N LYS A 162 3.54 0.17 -6.91
CA LYS A 162 4.96 -0.12 -6.65
C LYS A 162 5.70 1.06 -6.01
N ILE A 163 5.53 2.28 -6.55
CA ILE A 163 6.20 3.46 -5.98
C ILE A 163 5.58 3.82 -4.63
N THR A 164 4.26 3.74 -4.48
CA THR A 164 3.56 3.98 -3.21
C THR A 164 4.05 3.02 -2.12
N ASN A 165 4.18 1.72 -2.42
CA ASN A 165 4.74 0.76 -1.46
C ASN A 165 6.18 1.11 -1.05
N LYS A 166 7.00 1.60 -1.98
CA LYS A 166 8.37 2.02 -1.65
C LYS A 166 8.41 3.31 -0.84
N VAL A 167 7.52 4.27 -1.10
CA VAL A 167 7.33 5.45 -0.24
C VAL A 167 6.94 5.02 1.17
N MET A 168 5.92 4.17 1.32
CA MET A 168 5.49 3.66 2.62
C MET A 168 6.64 2.97 3.38
N ARG A 169 7.41 2.10 2.70
CA ARG A 169 8.57 1.44 3.31
C ARG A 169 9.65 2.41 3.74
N ALA A 170 9.92 3.45 2.95
CA ALA A 170 10.90 4.48 3.28
C ALA A 170 10.45 5.30 4.51
N LEU A 171 9.16 5.62 4.62
CA LEU A 171 8.59 6.30 5.79
C LEU A 171 8.67 5.46 7.06
N ALA A 172 8.50 4.14 6.96
CA ALA A 172 8.72 3.23 8.10
C ALA A 172 10.18 3.22 8.58
N HIS A 173 11.12 3.67 7.74
CA HIS A 173 12.53 3.87 8.05
C HIS A 173 13.15 2.67 8.77
N ASN A 174 13.72 2.85 9.97
CA ASN A 174 14.34 1.76 10.74
C ASN A 174 13.36 1.07 11.72
N GLY A 175 12.05 1.38 11.65
CA GLY A 175 11.00 0.79 12.48
C GLY A 175 10.93 1.32 13.90
N ARG A 176 12.04 1.85 14.43
CA ARG A 176 12.11 2.55 15.72
C ARG A 176 11.67 4.01 15.60
N THR A 177 12.17 4.69 14.58
CA THR A 177 11.86 6.07 14.21
C THR A 177 11.26 6.04 12.83
N ILE A 178 10.05 6.56 12.66
CA ILE A 178 9.43 6.77 11.35
C ILE A 178 9.77 8.16 10.83
N LEU A 179 9.73 8.34 9.51
CA LEU A 179 9.86 9.63 8.86
C LEU A 179 8.49 10.22 8.57
N THR A 180 8.39 11.55 8.59
CA THR A 180 7.28 12.26 7.96
C THR A 180 7.46 12.34 6.44
N GLN A 181 6.42 12.76 5.73
CA GLN A 181 6.49 12.99 4.28
C GLN A 181 7.50 14.10 3.94
N GLU A 182 7.57 15.15 4.77
CA GLU A 182 8.52 16.26 4.67
C GLU A 182 9.96 15.78 4.84
N GLU A 183 10.23 14.98 5.87
CA GLU A 183 11.57 14.42 6.12
C GLU A 183 12.02 13.49 4.99
N LEU A 184 11.11 12.70 4.41
CA LEU A 184 11.43 11.86 3.27
C LEU A 184 11.72 12.69 2.02
N ALA A 185 10.93 13.73 1.75
CA ALA A 185 11.15 14.65 0.63
C ALA A 185 12.52 15.33 0.74
N GLU A 186 12.89 15.85 1.92
CA GLU A 186 14.19 16.46 2.17
C GLU A 186 15.34 15.47 1.93
N ARG A 187 15.24 14.25 2.48
CA ARG A 187 16.30 13.22 2.35
C ARG A 187 16.51 12.76 0.91
N THR A 188 15.45 12.69 0.13
CA THR A 188 15.50 12.22 -1.26
C THR A 188 15.73 13.34 -2.26
N GLY A 189 15.54 14.60 -1.86
CA GLY A 189 15.50 15.75 -2.76
C GLY A 189 14.33 15.70 -3.75
N LEU A 190 13.27 14.95 -3.43
CA LEU A 190 12.07 14.85 -4.26
C LEU A 190 11.04 15.89 -3.85
N ASP A 191 10.15 16.22 -4.79
CA ASP A 191 9.03 17.13 -4.55
C ASP A 191 8.07 16.53 -3.49
N LEU A 192 7.79 17.31 -2.44
CA LEU A 192 6.89 16.91 -1.34
C LEU A 192 5.49 16.57 -1.85
N GLU A 193 4.98 17.30 -2.83
CA GLU A 193 3.65 17.06 -3.39
C GLU A 193 3.60 15.68 -4.05
N LYS A 194 4.68 15.29 -4.74
CA LYS A 194 4.76 13.96 -5.36
C LYS A 194 4.98 12.84 -4.33
N ILE A 195 5.62 13.12 -3.19
CA ILE A 195 5.64 12.18 -2.05
C ILE A 195 4.23 12.00 -1.48
N LYS A 196 3.44 13.08 -1.36
CA LYS A 196 2.04 13.05 -0.91
C LYS A 196 1.12 12.35 -1.91
N HIS A 197 1.42 12.50 -3.19
CA HIS A 197 0.64 12.01 -4.33
C HIS A 197 1.52 11.19 -5.29
N PRO A 198 1.89 9.94 -4.95
CA PRO A 198 2.87 9.15 -5.70
C PRO A 198 2.48 8.82 -7.15
N GLU A 199 1.19 8.93 -7.51
CA GLU A 199 0.72 8.82 -8.88
C GLU A 199 1.34 9.89 -9.81
N LEU A 200 1.78 11.02 -9.25
CA LEU A 200 2.41 12.08 -10.02
C LEU A 200 3.78 11.67 -10.57
N PHE A 201 4.53 10.82 -9.87
CA PHE A 201 5.78 10.24 -10.40
C PHE A 201 5.53 9.36 -11.62
N CYS A 202 4.35 8.78 -11.73
CA CYS A 202 4.04 7.79 -12.77
C CYS A 202 3.82 8.43 -14.16
N ARG A 203 3.63 9.74 -14.23
CA ARG A 203 3.31 10.46 -15.49
C ARG A 203 4.43 10.42 -16.52
N ASN A 204 5.68 10.33 -16.06
CA ASN A 204 6.87 10.28 -16.89
C ASN A 204 7.78 9.12 -16.46
N LYS A 205 8.20 8.31 -17.42
CA LYS A 205 9.03 7.13 -17.21
C LYS A 205 10.37 7.45 -16.53
N ASP A 206 11.08 8.47 -17.00
CA ASP A 206 12.41 8.80 -16.50
C ASP A 206 12.31 9.39 -15.09
N GLU A 207 11.29 10.23 -14.86
CA GLU A 207 10.99 10.74 -13.52
C GLU A 207 10.63 9.62 -12.54
N TYR A 208 9.80 8.67 -12.96
CA TYR A 208 9.43 7.51 -12.16
C TYR A 208 10.66 6.73 -11.69
N PHE A 209 11.58 6.42 -12.61
CA PHE A 209 12.75 5.62 -12.28
C PHE A 209 13.77 6.39 -11.44
N ASP A 210 13.94 7.70 -11.66
CA ASP A 210 14.76 8.55 -10.79
C ASP A 210 14.19 8.60 -9.36
N ALA A 211 12.88 8.84 -9.22
CA ALA A 211 12.21 8.85 -7.94
C ALA A 211 12.31 7.49 -7.23
N LEU A 212 12.06 6.40 -7.95
CA LEU A 212 12.17 5.05 -7.40
C LEU A 212 13.58 4.75 -6.89
N ALA A 213 14.62 5.14 -7.62
CA ALA A 213 16.01 4.95 -7.21
C ALA A 213 16.34 5.75 -5.93
N LYS A 214 15.94 7.03 -5.88
CA LYS A 214 16.14 7.90 -4.70
C LYS A 214 15.40 7.39 -3.46
N ILE A 215 14.13 7.01 -3.61
CA ILE A 215 13.34 6.42 -2.52
C ILE A 215 13.97 5.11 -2.05
N GLN A 216 14.42 4.26 -2.97
CA GLN A 216 15.06 2.99 -2.63
C GLN A 216 16.38 3.19 -1.86
N GLN A 217 17.15 4.23 -2.18
CA GLN A 217 18.36 4.59 -1.41
C GLN A 217 18.03 5.13 -0.01
N ALA A 218 16.84 5.70 0.20
CA ALA A 218 16.38 6.17 1.50
C ALA A 218 15.83 5.05 2.41
N VAL A 219 15.53 3.87 1.85
CA VAL A 219 15.14 2.70 2.64
C VAL A 219 16.35 2.19 3.43
N VAL A 220 16.19 2.09 4.75
CA VAL A 220 17.21 1.56 5.66
C VAL A 220 16.73 0.26 6.31
N PRO A 221 17.65 -0.64 6.72
CA PRO A 221 17.31 -1.84 7.46
C PRO A 221 16.62 -1.51 8.79
N TYR A 222 15.72 -2.39 9.23
CA TYR A 222 15.11 -2.28 10.55
C TYR A 222 16.12 -2.47 11.69
N ASP A 223 15.96 -1.70 12.78
CA ASP A 223 16.76 -1.81 14.00
C ASP A 223 16.35 -3.07 14.79
N LEU A 224 16.95 -4.21 14.45
CA LEU A 224 16.60 -5.52 15.05
C LEU A 224 16.87 -5.59 16.56
N ASP A 225 17.81 -4.81 17.08
CA ASP A 225 18.10 -4.77 18.51
C ASP A 225 16.95 -4.10 19.28
N TRP A 226 16.32 -3.09 18.68
CA TRP A 226 15.15 -2.42 19.24
C TRP A 226 13.94 -3.36 19.40
N PHE A 227 13.78 -4.34 18.52
CA PHE A 227 12.72 -5.36 18.61
C PHE A 227 12.97 -6.45 19.66
N GLY A 228 14.15 -6.46 20.29
CA GLY A 228 14.53 -7.45 21.29
C GLY A 228 15.25 -8.65 20.68
N LYS A 229 16.57 -8.68 20.91
CA LYS A 229 17.57 -9.70 20.54
C LYS A 229 17.09 -10.95 19.79
N ARG A 230 17.65 -11.16 18.58
CA ARG A 230 18.12 -12.50 18.21
C ARG A 230 19.06 -12.95 19.33
N GLY A 231 18.74 -14.06 19.99
CA GLY A 231 19.72 -14.77 20.79
C GLY A 231 20.88 -15.21 19.90
N THR A 232 21.93 -14.40 19.78
CA THR A 232 23.27 -14.90 19.49
C THR A 232 23.79 -15.59 20.74
N GLN A 233 23.31 -16.81 20.95
CA GLN A 233 24.12 -17.90 21.49
C GLN A 233 24.00 -19.07 20.52
N ARG A 234 24.73 -19.00 19.40
CA ARG A 234 25.37 -20.20 18.88
C ARG A 234 26.74 -20.28 19.54
N LYS A 235 26.78 -20.94 20.71
CA LYS A 235 27.95 -21.70 21.11
C LYS A 235 27.82 -23.07 20.42
N GLY A 236 28.87 -23.50 19.75
CA GLY A 236 28.97 -24.73 18.98
C GLY A 236 30.11 -24.58 18.01
#